data_AF-A0A1H7PG90-F1
#
_entry.id   AF-A0A1H7PG90-F1
#
_cell.length_a   1.000
_cell.length_b   1.000
_cell.length_c   1.000
_cell.angle_alpha   90.00
_cell.angle_beta   90.00
_cell.angle_gamma   90.00
#
_symmetry.space_group_name_H-M   'P 1'
#
loop_
_entity.id
_entity.type
_entity.pdbx_description
1 polymer ?
#
loop_
_entity_poly.entity_id
_entity_poly.type
_entity_poly.pdbx_seq_one_letter_code
_entity_poly.pdbx_strand_id
1 'polypeptide(L)'
;MQFHYRFSPAMLTSITHRATGAVMATVGAILLVWFLAAIAAGESAYATFRDVFTTSNGHLNIVGYVVGIGLTWSVFQHMASGIRHLVMDTGAAFELKTNQLFARMTFVFSIVMTILFWLWLGLK
;
A
#
# COMPACT_ATOMS: atom_id res chain seq x y z
N MET A 1 -30.24 10.02 -9.37
CA MET A 1 -29.39 10.58 -8.29
C MET A 1 -28.28 11.38 -8.94
N GLN A 2 -28.44 12.70 -9.09
CA GLN A 2 -27.36 13.54 -9.60
C GLN A 2 -26.38 13.81 -8.45
N PHE A 3 -25.13 13.38 -8.59
CA PHE A 3 -24.09 13.71 -7.63
C PHE A 3 -23.74 15.20 -7.80
N HIS A 4 -24.16 16.04 -6.86
CA HIS A 4 -23.88 17.49 -6.85
C HIS A 4 -22.40 17.85 -6.58
N TYR A 5 -21.51 16.85 -6.54
CA TYR A 5 -20.11 17.01 -6.17
C TYR A 5 -19.20 16.52 -7.29
N ARG A 6 -18.31 17.42 -7.77
CA ARG A 6 -17.42 17.11 -8.88
C ARG A 6 -16.17 16.41 -8.39
N PHE A 7 -16.05 15.12 -8.71
CA PHE A 7 -14.89 14.31 -8.37
C PHE A 7 -13.57 14.91 -8.92
N SER A 8 -12.51 14.86 -8.13
CA SER A 8 -11.20 15.40 -8.50
C SER A 8 -10.05 14.52 -8.01
N PRO A 9 -8.90 14.51 -8.71
CA PRO A 9 -7.72 13.74 -8.30
C PRO A 9 -7.28 13.96 -6.86
N ALA A 10 -7.33 15.20 -6.36
CA ALA A 10 -6.98 15.51 -4.97
C ALA A 10 -7.90 14.80 -3.97
N MET A 11 -9.20 14.67 -4.29
CA MET A 11 -10.17 13.98 -3.43
C MET A 11 -9.99 12.48 -3.47
N LEU A 12 -9.75 11.91 -4.66
CA LEU A 12 -9.37 10.51 -4.80
C LEU A 12 -8.14 10.21 -3.92
N THR A 13 -7.10 11.03 -4.03
CA THR A 13 -5.87 10.91 -3.25
C THR A 13 -6.16 10.91 -1.75
N SER A 14 -7.02 11.82 -1.26
CA SER A 14 -7.38 11.89 0.16
C SER A 14 -8.17 10.66 0.65
N ILE A 15 -9.11 10.16 -0.15
CA ILE A 15 -9.85 8.93 0.18
C ILE A 15 -8.88 7.74 0.21
N THR A 16 -8.03 7.62 -0.82
CA THR A 16 -7.05 6.54 -0.91
C THR A 16 -6.00 6.62 0.20
N HIS A 17 -5.53 7.80 0.59
CA HIS A 17 -4.60 7.98 1.72
C HIS A 17 -5.19 7.40 3.02
N ARG A 18 -6.46 7.72 3.31
CA ARG A 18 -7.17 7.18 4.49
C ARG A 18 -7.38 5.68 4.39
N ALA A 19 -7.83 5.19 3.24
CA ALA A 19 -8.07 3.76 3.02
C ALA A 19 -6.78 2.95 3.18
N THR A 20 -5.69 3.38 2.54
CA THR A 20 -4.37 2.72 2.65
C THR A 20 -3.82 2.78 4.07
N GLY A 21 -3.99 3.90 4.77
CA GLY A 21 -3.64 4.01 6.19
C GLY A 21 -4.42 3.03 7.07
N ALA A 22 -5.74 2.92 6.86
CA ALA A 22 -6.58 1.97 7.58
C ALA A 22 -6.22 0.51 7.29
N VAL A 23 -5.95 0.16 6.02
CA VAL A 23 -5.50 -1.18 5.61
C VAL A 23 -4.18 -1.54 6.31
N MET A 24 -3.21 -0.62 6.35
CA MET A 24 -1.94 -0.87 7.04
C MET A 24 -2.11 -0.97 8.56
N ALA A 25 -2.91 -0.10 9.17
CA ALA A 25 -3.13 -0.10 10.62
C ALA A 25 -3.89 -1.34 11.12
N THR A 26 -4.72 -1.95 10.25
CA THR A 26 -5.52 -3.14 10.59
C THR A 26 -4.85 -4.40 10.06
N VAL A 27 -5.07 -4.72 8.79
CA VAL A 27 -4.56 -5.94 8.13
C VAL A 27 -3.04 -5.98 8.19
N GLY A 28 -2.37 -4.89 7.86
CA GLY A 28 -0.90 -4.82 7.86
C GLY A 28 -0.29 -5.07 9.24
N ALA A 29 -0.77 -4.37 10.28
CA ALA A 29 -0.25 -4.49 11.63
C ALA A 29 -0.54 -5.87 12.24
N ILE A 30 -1.75 -6.41 12.06
CA ILE A 30 -2.12 -7.75 12.55
C ILE A 30 -1.23 -8.82 11.89
N LEU A 31 -1.06 -8.74 10.56
CA LEU A 31 -0.20 -9.68 9.85
C LEU A 31 1.27 -9.55 10.25
N LEU A 32 1.77 -8.32 10.47
CA LEU A 32 3.13 -8.10 10.94
C LEU A 32 3.35 -8.72 12.33
N VAL A 33 2.41 -8.53 13.25
CA VAL A 33 2.49 -9.15 14.58
C VAL A 33 2.47 -10.67 14.49
N TRP A 34 1.56 -11.25 13.69
CA TRP A 34 1.52 -12.70 13.50
C TRP A 34 2.81 -13.24 12.89
N PHE A 35 3.34 -12.58 11.87
CA PHE A 35 4.61 -12.93 11.24
C PHE A 35 5.76 -12.96 12.26
N LEU A 36 5.91 -11.88 13.04
CA LEU A 36 6.98 -11.77 14.05
C LEU A 36 6.81 -12.80 15.17
N ALA A 37 5.58 -13.01 15.63
CA ALA A 37 5.27 -14.03 16.63
C ALA A 37 5.56 -15.45 16.11
N ALA A 38 5.21 -15.76 14.86
CA ALA A 38 5.46 -17.04 14.24
C ALA A 38 6.95 -17.33 14.07
N ILE A 39 7.75 -16.32 13.68
CA ILE A 39 9.22 -16.44 13.65
C ILE A 39 9.77 -16.72 15.05
N ALA A 40 9.31 -15.98 16.06
CA ALA A 40 9.82 -16.11 17.42
C ALA A 40 9.43 -17.45 18.08
N ALA A 41 8.29 -18.02 17.71
CA ALA A 41 7.77 -19.28 18.26
C ALA A 41 8.43 -20.54 17.69
N GLY A 42 9.27 -20.42 16.65
CA GLY A 42 10.04 -21.52 16.08
C GLY A 42 9.49 -22.07 14.77
N GLU A 43 10.16 -23.10 14.25
CA GLU A 43 10.01 -23.59 12.88
C GLU A 43 8.58 -24.01 12.53
N SER A 44 7.90 -24.75 13.41
CA SER A 44 6.54 -25.23 13.17
C SER A 44 5.51 -24.10 13.06
N ALA A 45 5.63 -23.07 13.91
CA ALA A 45 4.76 -21.90 13.87
C ALA A 45 5.02 -21.06 12.61
N TYR A 46 6.29 -20.89 12.24
CA TYR A 46 6.66 -20.19 11.01
C TYR A 46 6.23 -20.93 9.75
N ALA A 47 6.32 -22.26 9.72
CA ALA A 47 5.77 -23.08 8.64
C ALA A 47 4.27 -22.86 8.47
N THR A 48 3.52 -22.87 9.58
CA THR A 48 2.07 -22.59 9.57
C THR A 48 1.75 -21.22 8.99
N PHE A 49 2.50 -20.19 9.36
CA PHE A 49 2.35 -18.84 8.78
C PHE A 49 2.61 -18.85 7.26
N ARG A 50 3.70 -19.49 6.83
CA ARG A 50 4.08 -19.55 5.41
C ARG A 50 3.07 -20.30 4.55
N ASP A 51 2.52 -21.41 5.04
CA ASP A 51 1.61 -22.28 4.30
C ASP A 51 0.30 -21.56 3.93
N VAL A 52 -0.08 -20.53 4.70
CA VAL A 52 -1.25 -19.68 4.40
C VAL A 52 -1.06 -18.89 3.10
N PHE A 53 0.17 -18.47 2.81
CA PHE A 53 0.48 -17.59 1.68
C PHE A 53 1.16 -18.29 0.52
N THR A 54 1.55 -19.56 0.68
CA THR A 54 2.31 -20.31 -0.32
C THR A 54 1.58 -21.57 -0.77
N THR A 55 1.98 -22.11 -1.92
CA THR A 55 1.61 -23.43 -2.43
C THR A 55 2.67 -24.46 -2.02
N SER A 56 2.39 -25.75 -2.20
CA SER A 56 3.30 -26.85 -1.81
C SER A 56 4.69 -26.81 -2.45
N ASN A 57 4.84 -26.10 -3.57
CA ASN A 57 6.12 -25.85 -4.23
C ASN A 57 6.84 -24.57 -3.74
N GLY A 58 6.32 -23.90 -2.71
CA GLY A 58 6.91 -22.70 -2.10
C GLY A 58 6.60 -21.38 -2.80
N HIS A 59 5.87 -21.39 -3.92
CA HIS A 59 5.45 -20.15 -4.60
C HIS A 59 4.30 -19.47 -3.84
N LEU A 60 4.12 -18.16 -4.00
CA LEU A 60 2.94 -17.49 -3.46
C LEU A 60 1.66 -18.04 -4.10
N ASN A 61 0.66 -18.28 -3.25
CA ASN A 61 -0.69 -18.57 -3.69
C ASN A 61 -1.46 -17.25 -3.96
N ILE A 62 -2.73 -17.33 -4.35
CA ILE A 62 -3.56 -16.17 -4.67
C ILE A 62 -3.66 -15.20 -3.47
N VAL A 63 -3.81 -15.72 -2.25
CA VAL A 63 -3.86 -14.90 -1.03
C VAL A 63 -2.52 -14.20 -0.80
N GLY A 64 -1.41 -14.90 -0.97
CA GLY A 64 -0.06 -14.34 -0.90
C GLY A 64 0.15 -13.17 -1.86
N TYR A 65 -0.26 -13.31 -3.13
CA TYR A 65 -0.18 -12.23 -4.10
C TYR A 65 -1.11 -11.05 -3.78
N VAL A 66 -2.38 -11.31 -3.44
CA VAL A 66 -3.35 -10.25 -3.16
C VAL A 66 -2.93 -9.44 -1.94
N VAL A 67 -2.59 -10.11 -0.84
CA VAL A 67 -2.15 -9.47 0.40
C VAL A 67 -0.82 -8.76 0.19
N GLY A 68 0.15 -9.41 -0.45
CA GLY A 68 1.47 -8.84 -0.71
C GLY A 68 1.39 -7.59 -1.59
N ILE A 69 0.76 -7.68 -2.77
CA ILE A 69 0.65 -6.56 -3.72
C ILE A 69 -0.20 -5.45 -3.10
N GLY A 70 -1.31 -5.81 -2.44
CA GLY A 70 -2.19 -4.85 -1.79
C GLY A 70 -1.51 -4.06 -0.66
N LEU A 71 -0.76 -4.72 0.22
CA LEU A 71 -0.02 -4.06 1.30
C LEU A 71 1.15 -3.23 0.77
N THR A 72 1.92 -3.75 -0.19
CA THR A 72 3.05 -3.01 -0.77
C THR A 72 2.59 -1.74 -1.51
N TRP A 73 1.51 -1.83 -2.29
CA TRP A 73 0.90 -0.64 -2.90
C TRP A 73 0.34 0.32 -1.84
N SER A 74 -0.29 -0.20 -0.78
CA SER A 74 -0.79 0.64 0.33
C SER A 74 0.33 1.44 0.98
N VAL A 75 1.50 0.83 1.21
CA VAL A 75 2.68 1.52 1.74
C VAL A 75 3.13 2.63 0.80
N PHE A 76 3.38 2.34 -0.47
CA PHE A 76 3.89 3.35 -1.40
C PHE A 76 2.89 4.49 -1.66
N GLN A 77 1.60 4.17 -1.78
CA GLN A 77 0.56 5.16 -1.99
C GLN A 77 0.32 6.03 -0.75
N HIS A 78 0.30 5.42 0.45
CA HIS A 78 0.16 6.18 1.70
C HIS A 78 1.37 7.09 1.93
N MET A 79 2.58 6.59 1.68
CA MET A 79 3.82 7.38 1.77
C MET A 79 3.82 8.55 0.80
N ALA A 80 3.55 8.32 -0.49
CA ALA A 80 3.57 9.38 -1.51
C ALA A 80 2.52 10.46 -1.24
N SER A 81 1.31 10.05 -0.87
CA SER A 81 0.25 10.99 -0.47
C SER A 81 0.56 11.70 0.85
N GLY A 82 1.19 11.03 1.81
CA GLY A 82 1.68 11.62 3.05
C GLY A 82 2.76 12.68 2.81
N ILE A 83 3.74 12.42 1.94
CA ILE A 83 4.74 13.42 1.53
C ILE A 83 4.06 14.61 0.89
N ARG A 84 3.09 14.39 -0.01
CA ARG A 84 2.29 15.48 -0.59
C ARG A 84 1.59 16.30 0.50
N HIS A 85 1.01 15.65 1.52
CA HIS A 85 0.38 16.34 2.65
C HIS A 85 1.40 17.16 3.44
N LEU A 86 2.55 16.59 3.79
CA LEU A 86 3.62 17.31 4.49
C LEU A 86 4.12 18.53 3.72
N VAL A 87 4.26 18.44 2.39
CA VAL A 87 4.61 19.60 1.53
C VAL A 87 3.52 20.67 1.56
N MET A 88 2.25 20.28 1.58
CA MET A 88 1.16 21.25 1.69
C MET A 88 1.11 21.90 3.07
N ASP A 89 1.43 21.16 4.13
CA ASP A 89 1.46 21.67 5.50
C ASP A 89 2.50 22.79 5.70
N THR A 90 3.52 22.88 4.84
CA THR A 90 4.49 23.99 4.86
C THR A 90 4.01 25.27 4.17
N GLY A 91 2.80 25.31 3.61
CA GLY A 91 2.34 26.45 2.82
C GLY A 91 2.52 26.28 1.29
N ALA A 92 3.09 25.18 0.82
CA ALA A 92 3.42 24.98 -0.60
C ALA A 92 2.33 24.24 -1.39
N ALA A 93 2.40 24.30 -2.72
CA ALA A 93 1.59 23.50 -3.65
C ALA A 93 0.05 23.62 -3.54
N PHE A 94 -0.49 24.72 -2.98
CA PHE A 94 -1.94 24.96 -2.89
C PHE A 94 -2.60 25.36 -4.22
N GLU A 95 -1.84 25.89 -5.16
CA GLU A 95 -2.33 26.28 -6.48
C GLU A 95 -3.03 25.12 -7.18
N LEU A 96 -4.23 25.37 -7.74
CA LEU A 96 -5.12 24.32 -8.22
C LEU A 96 -4.45 23.37 -9.21
N LYS A 97 -3.71 23.91 -10.19
CA LYS A 97 -3.01 23.10 -11.20
C LYS A 97 -1.92 22.23 -10.57
N THR A 98 -1.10 22.82 -9.70
CA THR A 98 -0.02 22.13 -8.99
C THR A 98 -0.55 21.03 -8.08
N ASN A 99 -1.59 21.35 -7.30
CA ASN A 99 -2.25 20.42 -6.40
C ASN A 99 -2.82 19.20 -7.15
N GLN A 100 -3.48 19.43 -8.29
CA GLN A 100 -4.03 18.37 -9.15
C GLN A 100 -2.95 17.53 -9.84
N LEU A 101 -1.81 18.13 -10.15
CA LEU A 101 -0.64 17.40 -10.67
C LEU A 101 -0.06 16.50 -9.59
N PHE A 102 0.26 17.06 -8.42
CA PHE A 102 0.84 16.32 -7.30
C PHE A 102 -0.05 15.15 -6.87
N ALA A 103 -1.37 15.37 -6.82
CA ALA A 103 -2.34 14.31 -6.55
C ALA A 103 -2.20 13.12 -7.52
N ARG A 104 -2.14 13.37 -8.84
CA ARG A 104 -1.94 12.32 -9.85
C ARG A 104 -0.57 11.65 -9.72
N MET A 105 0.47 12.42 -9.43
CA MET A 105 1.83 11.90 -9.28
C MET A 105 1.95 10.89 -8.13
N THR A 106 1.14 11.00 -7.06
CA THR A 106 1.12 9.99 -5.99
C THR A 106 0.80 8.59 -6.53
N PHE A 107 -0.20 8.48 -7.40
CA PHE A 107 -0.63 7.21 -8.01
C PHE A 107 0.39 6.68 -9.01
N VAL A 108 0.95 7.56 -9.85
CA VAL A 108 2.00 7.17 -10.79
C VAL A 108 3.20 6.60 -10.04
N PHE A 109 3.67 7.31 -9.01
CA PHE A 109 4.77 6.87 -8.17
C PHE A 109 4.47 5.53 -7.50
N SER A 110 3.30 5.39 -6.84
CA SER A 110 3.00 4.18 -6.08
C SER A 110 2.86 2.94 -6.96
N ILE A 111 2.24 3.06 -8.14
CA ILE A 111 2.13 1.97 -9.10
C ILE A 111 3.51 1.56 -9.61
N VAL A 112 4.33 2.52 -10.04
CA VAL A 112 5.69 2.24 -10.54
C VAL A 112 6.53 1.57 -9.45
N MET A 113 6.52 2.09 -8.22
CA MET A 113 7.27 1.51 -7.12
C MET A 113 6.81 0.10 -6.74
N THR A 114 5.49 -0.16 -6.74
CA THR A 114 4.98 -1.52 -6.53
C THR A 114 5.48 -2.46 -7.62
N ILE A 115 5.38 -2.09 -8.90
CA ILE A 115 5.84 -2.92 -10.00
C ILE A 115 7.35 -3.21 -9.88
N LEU A 116 8.17 -2.19 -9.65
CA LEU A 116 9.62 -2.35 -9.50
C LEU A 116 9.98 -3.25 -8.32
N PHE A 117 9.27 -3.10 -7.18
CA PHE A 117 9.49 -3.95 -6.01
C PHE A 117 9.21 -5.43 -6.30
N TRP A 118 8.09 -5.73 -6.95
CA TRP A 118 7.72 -7.11 -7.28
C TRP A 118 8.57 -7.73 -8.39
N LEU A 119 8.95 -6.94 -9.40
CA LEU A 119 9.93 -7.38 -10.41
C LEU A 119 11.26 -7.72 -9.76
N TRP A 120 11.77 -6.86 -8.87
CA TRP A 120 13.02 -7.12 -8.16
C TRP A 120 12.95 -8.39 -7.29
N LEU A 121 11.81 -8.63 -6.62
CA LEU A 121 11.59 -9.86 -5.85
C LEU A 121 11.56 -11.10 -6.73
N GLY A 122 10.91 -11.05 -7.90
CA GLY A 122 10.78 -12.19 -8.81
C GLY A 122 12.01 -12.48 -9.66
N LEU A 123 12.98 -11.55 -9.74
CA LEU A 123 14.27 -11.76 -10.38
C LEU A 123 15.25 -12.55 -9.50
N LYS A 124 14.91 -12.81 -8.24
CA LYS A 124 15.68 -13.60 -7.29
C LYS A 124 15.14 -15.02 -7.19
#